data_AF-X6ET02-F1
#
_entry.id   AF-X6ET02-F1
#
_cell.length_a   1.000
_cell.length_b   1.000
_cell.length_c   1.000
_cell.angle_alpha   90.00
_cell.angle_beta   90.00
_cell.angle_gamma   90.00
#
_symmetry.space_group_name_H-M   'P 1'
#
loop_
_entity.id
_entity.type
_entity.pdbx_description
1 polymer ?
#
loop_
_entity_poly.entity_id
_entity_poly.type
_entity_poly.pdbx_seq_one_letter_code
_entity_poly.pdbx_strand_id
1 'polypeptide(L)'
;MRSGIGPILADPEARILIEQLRDEGMAVAAAAGHPMAEGFVGRVVTRWSAFPPHVKSSMANDLERGKPIEVAWLSGRMHQLGMKMGVATPGHSAVFRALHLHAVGTQRKKSNP
;
A
#
# COMPACT_ATOMS: atom_id res chain seq x y z
N MET A 1 1.23 4.68 5.55
CA MET A 1 1.94 5.04 6.80
C MET A 1 3.34 5.51 6.45
N ARG A 2 3.80 6.64 6.98
CA ARG A 2 5.16 7.19 6.75
C ARG A 2 6.12 6.74 7.85
N SER A 3 6.21 5.43 8.05
CA SER A 3 7.00 4.81 9.13
C SER A 3 7.76 3.59 8.60
N GLY A 4 8.78 3.17 9.35
CA GLY A 4 9.48 1.92 9.09
C GLY A 4 8.60 0.71 9.37
N ILE A 5 8.95 -0.44 8.79
CA ILE A 5 8.20 -1.68 8.96
C ILE A 5 8.14 -2.17 10.42
N GLY A 6 9.18 -1.91 11.23
CA GLY A 6 9.21 -2.29 12.64
C GLY A 6 8.07 -1.67 13.45
N PRO A 7 7.97 -0.33 13.52
CA PRO A 7 6.84 0.33 14.16
C PRO A 7 5.47 -0.06 13.59
N ILE A 8 5.37 -0.30 12.27
CA ILE A 8 4.12 -0.76 11.65
C ILE A 8 3.69 -2.13 12.17
N LEU A 9 4.63 -3.05 12.38
CA LEU A 9 4.33 -4.39 12.91
C LEU A 9 4.11 -4.39 14.43
N ALA A 10 4.68 -3.43 15.15
CA ALA A 10 4.57 -3.30 16.60
C ALA A 10 3.28 -2.58 17.05
N ASP A 11 2.74 -1.69 16.23
CA ASP A 11 1.50 -0.98 16.50
C ASP A 11 0.27 -1.82 16.04
N PRO A 12 -0.70 -2.12 16.94
CA PRO A 12 -1.85 -2.97 16.59
C PRO A 12 -2.69 -2.44 15.43
N GLU A 13 -2.97 -1.15 15.38
CA GLU A 13 -3.83 -0.54 14.36
C GLU A 13 -3.14 -0.49 12.99
N ALA A 14 -1.84 -0.14 12.97
CA ALA A 14 -1.02 -0.19 11.78
C ALA A 14 -0.90 -1.61 11.21
N ARG A 15 -0.78 -2.60 12.11
CA ARG A 15 -0.74 -4.01 11.74
C ARG A 15 -2.05 -4.48 11.10
N ILE A 16 -3.20 -4.12 11.69
CA ILE A 16 -4.51 -4.40 11.09
C ILE A 16 -4.58 -3.87 9.67
N LEU A 17 -4.17 -2.62 9.44
CA LEU A 17 -4.23 -2.02 8.11
C LEU A 17 -3.32 -2.75 7.09
N ILE A 18 -2.06 -3.06 7.42
CA ILE A 18 -1.16 -3.72 6.45
C ILE A 18 -1.62 -5.15 6.14
N GLU A 19 -2.16 -5.86 7.13
CA GLU A 19 -2.75 -7.20 6.94
C GLU A 19 -4.03 -7.14 6.09
N GLN A 20 -4.91 -6.17 6.34
CA GLN A 20 -6.09 -5.92 5.52
C GLN A 20 -5.73 -5.63 4.05
N LEU A 21 -4.72 -4.79 3.79
CA LEU A 21 -4.28 -4.49 2.43
C LEU A 21 -3.76 -5.75 1.70
N ARG A 22 -3.01 -6.62 2.41
CA ARG A 22 -2.58 -7.91 1.87
C ARG A 22 -3.79 -8.78 1.51
N ASP A 23 -4.75 -8.91 2.43
CA ASP A 23 -5.88 -9.82 2.27
C ASP A 23 -6.84 -9.34 1.17
N GLU A 24 -7.05 -8.02 1.04
CA GLU A 24 -7.78 -7.43 -0.08
C GLU A 24 -7.09 -7.74 -1.43
N GLY A 25 -5.77 -7.60 -1.50
CA GLY A 25 -5.00 -7.97 -2.70
C GLY A 25 -5.13 -9.45 -3.05
N MET A 26 -5.12 -10.34 -2.04
CA MET A 26 -5.34 -11.77 -2.23
C MET A 26 -6.76 -12.07 -2.73
N ALA A 27 -7.78 -11.41 -2.21
CA ALA A 27 -9.17 -11.57 -2.64
C ALA A 27 -9.34 -11.13 -4.11
N VAL A 28 -8.74 -10.01 -4.50
CA VAL A 28 -8.73 -9.54 -5.90
C VAL A 28 -8.02 -10.54 -6.80
N ALA A 29 -6.86 -11.07 -6.38
CA ALA A 29 -6.12 -12.06 -7.17
C ALA A 29 -6.92 -13.36 -7.35
N ALA A 30 -7.60 -13.85 -6.31
CA ALA A 30 -8.47 -15.01 -6.40
C ALA A 30 -9.66 -14.78 -7.35
N ALA A 31 -10.33 -13.62 -7.27
CA ALA A 31 -11.40 -13.26 -8.20
C ALA A 31 -10.93 -13.13 -9.65
N ALA A 32 -9.66 -12.81 -9.87
CA ALA A 32 -9.03 -12.79 -11.18
C ALA A 32 -8.58 -14.18 -11.69
N GLY A 33 -8.85 -15.26 -10.95
CA GLY A 33 -8.44 -16.62 -11.32
C GLY A 33 -7.00 -16.99 -10.92
N HIS A 34 -6.37 -16.19 -10.05
CA HIS A 34 -5.00 -16.37 -9.59
C HIS A 34 -4.93 -16.42 -8.05
N PRO A 35 -5.54 -17.41 -7.39
CA PRO A 35 -5.48 -17.53 -5.93
C PRO A 35 -4.04 -17.74 -5.45
N MET A 36 -3.70 -17.15 -4.30
CA MET A 36 -2.40 -17.39 -3.70
C MET A 36 -2.30 -18.81 -3.14
N ALA A 37 -1.13 -19.43 -3.28
CA ALA A 37 -0.86 -20.74 -2.73
C ALA A 37 -0.99 -20.76 -1.20
N GLU A 38 -1.27 -21.94 -0.65
CA GLU A 38 -1.28 -22.18 0.79
C GLU A 38 0.04 -21.71 1.44
N GLY A 39 -0.07 -21.21 2.68
CA GLY A 39 1.06 -20.65 3.43
C GLY A 39 1.58 -19.30 2.93
N PHE A 40 0.97 -18.69 1.89
CA PHE A 40 1.38 -17.37 1.40
C PHE A 40 1.41 -16.30 2.50
N VAL A 41 0.36 -16.25 3.34
CA VAL A 41 0.27 -15.29 4.46
C VAL A 41 1.46 -15.44 5.40
N GLY A 42 1.79 -16.68 5.80
CA GLY A 42 2.95 -16.97 6.63
C GLY A 42 4.26 -16.49 6.00
N ARG A 43 4.48 -16.77 4.71
CA ARG A 43 5.66 -16.29 3.98
C ARG A 43 5.77 -14.77 3.93
N VAL A 44 4.64 -14.07 3.77
CA VAL A 44 4.60 -12.60 3.78
C VAL A 44 4.95 -12.06 5.16
N VAL A 45 4.37 -12.60 6.23
CA VAL A 45 4.65 -12.19 7.61
C VAL A 45 6.11 -12.42 7.96
N THR A 46 6.65 -13.61 7.67
CA THR A 46 8.08 -13.91 7.85
C THR A 46 8.96 -12.90 7.11
N ARG A 47 8.60 -12.55 5.87
CA ARG A 47 9.35 -11.57 5.07
C ARG A 47 9.29 -10.18 5.68
N TRP A 48 8.13 -9.73 6.16
CA TRP A 48 8.02 -8.42 6.82
C TRP A 48 8.88 -8.36 8.07
N SER A 49 8.88 -9.40 8.90
CA SER A 49 9.69 -9.49 10.11
C SER A 49 11.20 -9.57 9.86
N ALA A 50 11.63 -9.97 8.66
CA ALA A 50 13.05 -10.07 8.31
C ALA A 50 13.67 -8.74 7.87
N PHE A 51 12.87 -7.71 7.56
CA PHE A 51 13.41 -6.40 7.20
C PHE A 51 13.96 -5.67 8.43
N PRO A 52 15.05 -4.89 8.29
CA PRO A 52 15.49 -3.99 9.35
C PRO A 52 14.34 -3.04 9.77
N PRO A 53 14.10 -2.84 11.09
CA PRO A 53 12.90 -2.13 11.57
C PRO A 53 12.68 -0.73 11.01
N HIS A 54 13.75 -0.03 10.64
CA HIS A 54 13.71 1.34 10.12
C HIS A 54 13.40 1.42 8.62
N VAL A 55 13.41 0.30 7.89
CA VAL A 55 13.18 0.29 6.44
C VAL A 55 11.74 0.72 6.13
N LYS A 56 11.61 1.74 5.28
CA LYS A 56 10.34 2.23 4.73
C LYS A 56 10.16 1.70 3.30
N SER A 57 8.92 1.66 2.82
CA SER A 57 8.65 1.42 1.40
C SER A 57 9.21 2.55 0.52
N SER A 58 9.54 2.25 -0.74
CA SER A 58 10.01 3.28 -1.70
C SER A 58 8.99 4.42 -1.82
N MET A 59 7.71 4.07 -1.98
CA MET A 59 6.61 5.05 -2.06
C MET A 59 6.54 5.98 -0.84
N ALA A 60 6.82 5.48 0.38
CA ALA A 60 6.85 6.33 1.57
C ALA A 60 8.04 7.30 1.54
N ASN A 61 9.21 6.85 1.10
CA ASN A 61 10.39 7.71 0.92
C ASN A 61 10.16 8.77 -0.16
N ASP A 62 9.51 8.42 -1.27
CA ASP A 62 9.20 9.36 -2.35
C ASP A 62 8.17 10.40 -1.91
N LEU A 63 7.14 9.99 -1.16
CA LEU A 63 6.16 10.90 -0.56
C LEU A 63 6.83 11.93 0.37
N GLU A 64 7.75 11.47 1.23
CA GLU A 64 8.50 12.36 2.14
C GLU A 64 9.39 13.34 1.39
N ARG A 65 9.86 12.98 0.20
CA ARG A 65 10.68 13.84 -0.67
C ARG A 65 9.87 14.71 -1.63
N GLY A 66 8.54 14.66 -1.55
CA GLY A 66 7.64 15.39 -2.45
C GLY A 66 7.69 14.91 -3.90
N LYS A 67 8.25 13.72 -4.15
CA LYS A 67 8.32 13.12 -5.48
C LYS A 67 6.97 12.53 -5.89
N PRO A 68 6.73 12.32 -7.20
CA PRO A 68 5.62 11.49 -7.66
C PRO A 68 5.64 10.13 -6.98
N ILE A 69 4.45 9.63 -6.63
CA ILE A 69 4.29 8.33 -5.99
C ILE A 69 3.39 7.42 -6.80
N GLU A 70 3.68 6.13 -6.74
CA GLU A 70 2.99 5.07 -7.49
C GLU A 70 1.60 4.68 -6.93
N VAL A 71 0.98 5.52 -6.09
CA VAL A 71 -0.29 5.19 -5.42
C VAL A 71 -1.41 4.82 -6.42
N ALA A 72 -1.47 5.49 -7.58
CA ALA A 72 -2.47 5.21 -8.61
C ALA A 72 -2.31 3.80 -9.20
N TRP A 73 -1.07 3.32 -9.32
CA TRP A 73 -0.73 2.03 -9.93
C TRP A 73 -0.74 0.88 -8.91
N LEU A 74 -0.57 1.18 -7.61
CA LEU A 74 -0.68 0.21 -6.53
C LEU A 74 -2.10 0.15 -5.96
N SER A 75 -2.41 1.00 -4.96
CA SER A 75 -3.72 0.98 -4.29
C SER A 75 -4.86 1.46 -5.18
N GLY A 76 -4.58 2.39 -6.11
CA GLY A 76 -5.56 2.81 -7.11
C GLY A 76 -5.94 1.67 -8.05
N ARG A 77 -4.99 0.81 -8.44
CA ARG A 77 -5.29 -0.37 -9.25
C ARG A 77 -6.13 -1.40 -8.50
N MET A 78 -5.81 -1.66 -7.24
CA MET A 78 -6.62 -2.55 -6.39
C MET A 78 -8.04 -2.02 -6.21
N HIS A 79 -8.19 -0.71 -5.96
CA HIS A 79 -9.50 -0.05 -5.89
C HIS A 79 -10.33 -0.26 -7.18
N GLN A 80 -9.73 -0.04 -8.35
CA GLN A 80 -10.40 -0.24 -9.64
C GLN A 80 -10.77 -1.70 -9.91
N LEU A 81 -9.86 -2.64 -9.61
CA LEU A 81 -10.12 -4.07 -9.79
C LEU A 81 -11.23 -4.57 -8.86
N GLY A 82 -11.21 -4.14 -7.59
CA GLY A 82 -12.26 -4.46 -6.63
C GLY A 82 -13.64 -4.04 -7.14
N MET A 83 -13.78 -2.80 -7.61
CA MET A 83 -15.02 -2.32 -8.21
C MET A 83 -15.45 -3.14 -9.43
N LYS A 84 -14.53 -3.45 -10.35
CA LYS A 84 -14.82 -4.20 -11.57
C LYS A 84 -15.26 -5.64 -11.29
N MET A 85 -14.69 -6.26 -10.26
CA MET A 85 -14.89 -7.67 -9.94
C MET A 85 -15.92 -7.91 -8.82
N GLY A 86 -16.48 -6.84 -8.23
CA GLY A 86 -17.38 -6.95 -7.09
C GLY A 86 -16.69 -7.39 -5.79
N VAL A 87 -15.38 -7.17 -5.68
CA VAL A 87 -14.58 -7.50 -4.48
C VAL A 87 -14.40 -6.23 -3.64
N ALA A 88 -14.73 -6.31 -2.35
CA ALA A 88 -14.54 -5.19 -1.43
C ALA A 88 -13.04 -4.95 -1.19
N THR A 89 -12.57 -3.74 -1.48
CA THR A 89 -11.20 -3.29 -1.19
C THR A 89 -11.18 -1.95 -0.42
N PRO A 90 -11.85 -1.85 0.76
CA PRO A 90 -11.98 -0.59 1.48
C PRO A 90 -10.64 0.00 1.95
N GLY A 91 -9.68 -0.83 2.36
CA GLY A 91 -8.35 -0.41 2.78
C GLY A 91 -7.57 0.22 1.62
N HIS A 92 -7.50 -0.46 0.48
CA HIS A 92 -6.87 0.11 -0.71
C HIS A 92 -7.58 1.37 -1.22
N SER A 93 -8.92 1.41 -1.12
CA SER A 93 -9.71 2.60 -1.48
C SER A 93 -9.37 3.79 -0.59
N ALA A 94 -9.24 3.57 0.72
CA ALA A 94 -8.85 4.61 1.67
C ALA A 94 -7.43 5.11 1.40
N VAL A 95 -6.46 4.21 1.21
CA VAL A 95 -5.07 4.58 0.87
C VAL A 95 -4.99 5.37 -0.42
N PHE A 96 -5.69 4.92 -1.47
CA PHE A 96 -5.73 5.64 -2.74
C PHE A 96 -6.31 7.05 -2.56
N ARG A 97 -7.49 7.19 -1.96
CA ARG A 97 -8.15 8.49 -1.75
C ARG A 97 -7.31 9.44 -0.89
N ALA A 98 -6.68 8.93 0.16
CA ALA A 98 -5.84 9.73 1.05
C ALA A 98 -4.57 10.26 0.37
N LEU A 99 -4.04 9.54 -0.62
CA LEU A 99 -2.75 9.86 -1.23
C LEU A 99 -2.85 10.32 -2.70
N HIS A 100 -4.03 10.28 -3.32
CA HIS A 100 -4.20 10.57 -4.75
C HIS A 100 -3.70 11.96 -5.16
N LEU A 101 -3.90 12.98 -4.32
CA LEU A 101 -3.41 14.34 -4.57
C LEU A 101 -1.88 14.44 -4.60
N HIS A 102 -1.17 13.47 -4.04
CA HIS A 102 0.29 13.40 -4.05
C HIS A 102 0.83 12.57 -5.22
N ALA A 103 -0.02 11.93 -6.03
CA ALA A 103 0.41 11.00 -7.08
C ALA A 103 1.41 11.62 -8.07
N VAL A 104 1.24 12.91 -8.40
CA VAL A 104 2.13 13.65 -9.32
C VAL A 104 3.28 14.37 -8.63
N GLY A 105 3.44 14.20 -7.31
CA GLY A 105 4.40 14.91 -6.48
C GLY A 105 3.95 16.34 -6.17
N THR A 106 4.70 17.04 -5.33
CA THR A 106 4.44 18.46 -5.05
C THR A 106 4.92 19.31 -6.22
N GLN A 107 4.02 20.05 -6.86
CA GLN A 107 4.39 21.09 -7.82
C GLN A 107 5.40 22.03 -7.15
N ARG A 108 6.63 22.12 -7.69
CA ARG A 108 7.59 23.15 -7.27
C ARG A 108 6.93 24.48 -7.61
N LYS A 109 6.50 25.28 -6.61
CA LYS A 109 6.16 26.69 -6.84
C LYS A 109 7.32 27.26 -7.65
N LYS A 110 7.07 27.65 -8.91
CA LYS A 110 8.03 28.48 -9.63
C LYS A 110 8.23 29.70 -8.74
N SER A 111 9.41 29.83 -8.15
CA SER A 111 9.86 31.10 -7.57
C SER A 111 9.77 32.10 -8.71
N ASN A 112 8.82 33.03 -8.60
CA ASN A 112 8.74 34.14 -9.53
C ASN A 112 10.04 34.95 -9.38
N PRO A 113 10.69 35.36 -10.48
CA PRO A 113 11.90 36.18 -10.43
C PRO A 113 11.66 37.53 -9.74
#